data_AF-A0A8C0UD01-F1
#
_entry.id   AF-A0A8C0UD01-F1
#
_cell.length_a   1.000
_cell.length_b   1.000
_cell.length_c   1.000
_cell.angle_alpha   90.00
_cell.angle_beta   90.00
_cell.angle_gamma   90.00
#
_symmetry.space_group_name_H-M   'P 1'
#
loop_
_entity.id
_entity.type
_entity.pdbx_description
1 polymer ?
#
loop_
_entity_poly.entity_id
_entity_poly.type
_entity_poly.pdbx_seq_one_letter_code
_entity_poly.pdbx_strand_id
1 'polypeptide(L)'
;ISSTVSILIPQTVRSKIHLPVNTAHSWLDILTYVTWKLSGLPKNRVIGSGCNLDTARFRYLMSEKLGIHPSSCHGWILGEHGDSSVAVWSGMNVAGVCLQELNPAMGTDNDPENWKEIHKQVVAR
;
A
#
# COMPACT_ATOMS: atom_id res chain seq x y z
N ILE A 1 -19.60 -10.12 8.73
CA ILE A 1 -18.21 -9.59 8.74
C ILE A 1 -17.63 -9.64 10.17
N SER A 2 -18.26 -9.01 11.17
CA SER A 2 -17.84 -9.08 12.59
C SER A 2 -17.71 -10.51 13.15
N SER A 3 -18.66 -11.39 12.80
CA SER A 3 -18.67 -12.80 13.21
C SER A 3 -17.57 -13.65 12.54
N THR A 4 -17.26 -13.42 11.26
CA THR A 4 -16.23 -14.19 10.53
C THR A 4 -14.82 -13.93 11.07
N VAL A 5 -14.50 -12.67 11.33
CA VAL A 5 -13.18 -12.25 11.86
C VAL A 5 -12.99 -12.75 13.29
N SER A 6 -14.05 -12.65 14.12
CA SER A 6 -14.04 -13.14 15.51
C SER A 6 -13.93 -14.67 15.62
N ILE A 7 -14.32 -15.43 14.59
CA ILE A 7 -14.17 -16.89 14.55
C ILE A 7 -12.78 -17.28 14.04
N LEU A 8 -12.25 -16.60 13.02
CA LEU A 8 -10.99 -16.99 12.38
C LEU A 8 -9.75 -16.68 13.26
N ILE A 9 -9.75 -15.56 13.98
CA ILE A 9 -8.59 -15.12 14.78
C ILE A 9 -8.31 -16.09 15.95
N PRO A 10 -9.29 -16.47 16.79
CA PRO A 10 -9.05 -17.42 17.87
C PRO A 10 -8.60 -18.79 17.34
N GLN A 11 -9.18 -19.26 16.23
CA GLN A 11 -8.82 -20.56 15.63
C GLN A 11 -7.35 -20.57 15.13
N THR A 12 -6.89 -19.46 14.55
CA THR A 12 -5.50 -19.31 14.05
C THR A 12 -4.49 -19.14 15.19
N VAL A 13 -4.85 -18.39 16.25
CA VAL A 13 -4.00 -18.25 17.45
C VAL A 13 -3.90 -19.58 18.21
N ARG A 14 -5.00 -20.34 18.28
CA ARG A 14 -5.08 -21.61 19.02
C ARG A 14 -4.36 -22.76 18.32
N SER A 15 -4.16 -22.70 17.00
CA SER A 15 -3.48 -23.73 16.21
C SER A 15 -1.94 -23.73 16.32
N LYS A 16 -1.32 -22.86 17.15
CA LYS A 16 0.14 -22.73 17.35
C LYS A 16 0.95 -22.44 16.06
N ILE A 17 0.29 -22.17 14.94
CA ILE A 17 0.92 -21.76 13.70
C ILE A 17 0.99 -20.23 13.71
N HIS A 18 2.16 -19.69 14.00
CA HIS A 18 2.38 -18.24 14.08
C HIS A 18 2.60 -17.62 12.69
N LEU A 19 1.61 -17.75 11.81
CA LEU A 19 1.63 -17.06 10.52
C LEU A 19 1.05 -15.64 10.67
N PRO A 20 1.64 -14.63 10.00
CA PRO A 20 1.04 -13.30 9.93
C PRO A 20 -0.34 -13.38 9.27
N VAL A 21 -1.35 -12.82 9.94
CA VAL A 21 -2.75 -12.81 9.47
C VAL A 21 -2.92 -11.69 8.45
N ASN A 22 -3.21 -12.05 7.20
CA ASN A 22 -3.41 -11.10 6.10
C ASN A 22 -4.91 -10.97 5.78
N THR A 23 -5.51 -9.80 6.01
CA THR A 23 -6.91 -9.50 5.69
C THR A 23 -6.99 -8.70 4.39
N ALA A 24 -7.96 -8.97 3.50
CA ALA A 24 -7.93 -8.51 2.09
C ALA A 24 -9.05 -7.54 1.67
N HIS A 25 -9.69 -6.80 2.60
CA HIS A 25 -10.81 -5.91 2.25
C HIS A 25 -10.54 -4.47 2.66
N SER A 26 -11.24 -3.51 2.04
CA SER A 26 -11.18 -2.03 2.21
C SER A 26 -11.32 -1.50 3.65
N TRP A 27 -11.37 -2.39 4.63
CA TRP A 27 -11.37 -2.13 6.06
C TRP A 27 -10.06 -2.64 6.69
N LEU A 28 -9.01 -2.79 5.89
CA LEU A 28 -7.78 -3.49 6.21
C LEU A 28 -7.11 -2.89 7.45
N ASP A 29 -7.10 -1.56 7.53
CA ASP A 29 -6.51 -0.82 8.64
C ASP A 29 -7.31 -1.05 9.94
N ILE A 30 -8.64 -1.01 9.85
CA ILE A 30 -9.54 -1.28 11.00
C ILE A 30 -9.47 -2.74 11.41
N LEU A 31 -9.46 -3.68 10.47
CA LEU A 31 -9.40 -5.12 10.73
C LEU A 31 -8.04 -5.52 11.33
N THR A 32 -6.95 -4.88 10.90
CA THR A 32 -5.62 -5.08 11.50
C THR A 32 -5.62 -4.63 12.96
N TYR A 33 -6.22 -3.47 13.24
CA TYR A 33 -6.37 -2.96 14.61
C TYR A 33 -7.24 -3.89 15.47
N VAL A 34 -8.41 -4.31 14.97
CA VAL A 34 -9.30 -5.24 15.68
C VAL A 34 -8.61 -6.59 15.90
N THR A 35 -7.87 -7.09 14.91
CA THR A 35 -7.10 -8.34 15.03
C THR A 35 -6.01 -8.22 16.09
N TRP A 36 -5.31 -7.10 16.15
CA TRP A 36 -4.32 -6.84 17.19
C TRP A 36 -4.97 -6.84 18.58
N LYS A 37 -6.08 -6.11 18.76
CA LYS A 37 -6.79 -6.05 20.04
C LYS A 37 -7.36 -7.41 20.47
N LEU A 38 -7.91 -8.19 19.55
CA LEU A 38 -8.54 -9.49 19.85
C LEU A 38 -7.53 -10.63 20.02
N SER A 39 -6.38 -10.59 19.32
CA SER A 39 -5.37 -11.66 19.38
C SER A 39 -4.49 -11.60 20.63
N GLY A 40 -4.33 -10.44 21.25
CA GLY A 40 -3.40 -10.23 22.37
C GLY A 40 -1.92 -10.36 22.00
N LEU A 41 -1.60 -10.47 20.70
CA LEU A 41 -0.24 -10.60 20.20
C LEU A 41 0.50 -9.24 20.25
N PRO A 42 1.84 -9.25 20.36
CA PRO A 42 2.61 -8.02 20.28
C PRO A 42 2.47 -7.39 18.87
N LYS A 43 2.49 -6.06 18.80
CA LYS A 43 2.19 -5.29 17.59
C LYS A 43 3.02 -5.68 16.36
N ASN A 44 4.24 -6.17 16.55
CA ASN A 44 5.14 -6.64 15.48
C ASN A 44 4.71 -7.98 14.85
N ARG A 45 3.67 -8.63 15.36
CA ARG A 45 3.15 -9.92 14.86
C ARG A 45 1.82 -9.78 14.12
N VAL A 46 1.28 -8.57 14.07
CA VAL A 46 0.03 -8.28 13.35
C VAL A 46 0.35 -7.26 12.27
N ILE A 47 0.38 -7.73 11.02
CA ILE A 47 0.72 -6.93 9.85
C ILE A 47 -0.47 -6.98 8.91
N GLY A 48 -1.06 -5.83 8.60
CA GLY A 48 -2.05 -5.72 7.53
C GLY A 48 -1.35 -5.61 6.18
N SER A 49 -1.94 -6.13 5.11
CA SER A 49 -1.39 -5.94 3.77
C SER A 49 -1.37 -4.46 3.35
N GLY A 50 -2.27 -3.65 3.94
CA GLY A 50 -2.38 -2.21 3.71
C GLY A 50 -2.29 -1.83 2.24
N CYS A 51 -1.55 -0.75 1.96
CA CYS A 51 -1.29 -0.20 0.62
C CYS A 51 -0.27 -1.00 -0.23
N ASN A 52 0.03 -2.28 0.09
CA ASN A 52 1.01 -3.04 -0.68
C ASN A 52 0.54 -3.28 -2.13
N LEU A 53 -0.75 -3.58 -2.32
CA LEU A 53 -1.33 -3.73 -3.65
C LEU A 53 -1.36 -2.39 -4.40
N ASP A 54 -1.72 -1.30 -3.73
CA ASP A 54 -1.71 0.04 -4.31
C ASP A 54 -0.29 0.45 -4.73
N THR A 55 0.71 0.12 -3.92
CA THR A 55 2.12 0.33 -4.23
C THR A 55 2.55 -0.50 -5.45
N ALA A 56 2.14 -1.76 -5.54
CA ALA A 56 2.44 -2.59 -6.71
C ALA A 56 1.79 -2.02 -7.99
N ARG A 57 0.53 -1.59 -7.91
CA ARG A 57 -0.19 -0.94 -9.02
C ARG A 57 0.46 0.39 -9.42
N PHE A 58 0.89 1.18 -8.44
CA PHE A 58 1.61 2.44 -8.69
C PHE A 58 2.91 2.20 -9.46
N ARG A 59 3.70 1.20 -9.05
CA ARG A 59 4.93 0.81 -9.75
C ARG A 59 4.66 0.31 -11.16
N TYR A 60 3.57 -0.42 -11.37
CA TYR A 60 3.14 -0.87 -12.70
C TYR A 60 2.78 0.30 -13.63
N LEU A 61 1.97 1.24 -13.17
CA LEU A 61 1.58 2.40 -13.99
C LEU A 61 2.78 3.32 -14.28
N MET A 62 3.69 3.47 -13.32
CA MET A 62 4.96 4.16 -13.55
C MET A 62 5.81 3.44 -14.61
N SER A 63 5.88 2.11 -14.58
CA SER A 63 6.59 1.35 -15.61
C SER A 63 5.99 1.53 -17.00
N GLU A 64 4.67 1.55 -17.12
CA GLU A 64 4.01 1.78 -18.42
C GLU A 64 4.28 3.18 -18.95
N LYS A 65 4.23 4.20 -18.09
CA LYS A 65 4.52 5.58 -18.49
C LYS A 65 5.97 5.78 -18.94
N LEU A 66 6.91 5.11 -18.29
CA LEU A 66 8.35 5.27 -18.57
C LEU A 66 8.90 4.25 -19.57
N GLY A 67 8.15 3.19 -19.89
CA GLY A 67 8.64 2.07 -20.71
C GLY A 67 9.75 1.26 -20.06
N ILE A 68 9.82 1.24 -18.71
CA ILE A 68 10.89 0.59 -17.93
C ILE A 68 10.26 -0.53 -17.11
N HIS A 69 10.92 -1.68 -16.98
CA HIS A 69 10.36 -2.79 -16.22
C HIS A 69 10.07 -2.41 -14.74
N PRO A 70 8.91 -2.78 -14.17
CA PRO A 70 8.49 -2.34 -12.83
C PRO A 70 9.43 -2.74 -11.69
N SER A 71 10.31 -3.73 -11.90
CA SER A 71 11.38 -4.07 -10.94
C SER A 71 12.36 -2.94 -10.71
N SER A 72 12.59 -2.10 -11.72
CA SER A 72 13.52 -0.97 -11.69
C SER A 72 12.83 0.33 -11.31
N CYS A 73 11.51 0.29 -11.13
CA CYS A 73 10.63 1.38 -10.77
C CYS A 73 10.30 1.29 -9.27
N HIS A 74 10.76 2.26 -8.50
CA HIS A 74 10.55 2.32 -7.05
C HIS A 74 9.67 3.51 -6.70
N GLY A 75 8.59 3.25 -5.98
CA GLY A 75 7.59 4.23 -5.55
C GLY A 75 6.71 3.58 -4.49
N TRP A 76 6.11 4.40 -3.63
CA TRP A 76 5.40 3.93 -2.44
C TRP A 76 4.08 4.68 -2.30
N ILE A 77 3.02 3.93 -2.03
CA ILE A 77 1.73 4.47 -1.59
C ILE A 77 1.59 4.14 -0.11
N LEU A 78 1.38 5.16 0.72
CA LEU A 78 1.25 5.04 2.16
C LEU A 78 -0.10 5.60 2.65
N GLY A 79 -0.41 5.35 3.92
CA GLY A 79 -1.64 5.85 4.54
C GLY A 79 -2.78 4.84 4.48
N GLU A 80 -4.00 5.36 4.46
CA GLU A 80 -5.22 4.56 4.34
C GLU A 80 -5.35 4.02 2.91
N HIS A 81 -5.75 2.76 2.79
CA HIS A 81 -6.08 2.15 1.50
C HIS A 81 -7.29 2.88 0.87
N GLY A 82 -7.09 3.57 -0.26
CA GLY A 82 -8.18 4.20 -1.03
C GLY A 82 -7.98 5.70 -1.27
N ASP A 83 -9.07 6.47 -1.19
CA ASP A 83 -9.11 7.90 -1.57
C ASP A 83 -8.17 8.77 -0.74
N SER A 84 -7.89 8.38 0.50
CA SER A 84 -6.97 9.06 1.42
C SER A 84 -5.51 8.57 1.30
N SER A 85 -5.20 7.70 0.33
CA SER A 85 -3.84 7.19 0.13
C SER A 85 -2.91 8.31 -0.34
N VAL A 86 -1.64 8.20 0.05
CA VAL A 86 -0.62 9.22 -0.22
C VAL A 86 0.50 8.61 -1.05
N ALA A 87 0.68 9.12 -2.28
CA ALA A 87 1.85 8.83 -3.09
C ALA A 87 3.07 9.61 -2.56
N VAL A 88 4.16 8.88 -2.28
CA VAL A 88 5.41 9.46 -1.78
C VAL A 88 6.31 9.85 -2.95
N TRP A 89 6.05 11.01 -3.55
CA TRP A 89 6.79 11.53 -4.71
C TRP A 89 8.29 11.67 -4.46
N SER A 90 8.68 12.07 -3.25
CA SER A 90 10.09 12.22 -2.86
C SER A 90 10.87 10.91 -2.77
N GLY A 91 10.18 9.77 -2.64
CA GLY A 91 10.78 8.45 -2.65
C GLY A 91 10.81 7.81 -4.04
N MET A 92 10.25 8.47 -5.05
CA MET A 92 10.16 7.89 -6.39
C MET A 92 11.50 7.94 -7.09
N ASN A 93 11.96 6.77 -7.52
CA ASN A 93 13.20 6.65 -8.25
C ASN A 93 13.16 5.51 -9.27
N VAL A 94 13.98 5.66 -10.29
CA VAL A 94 14.22 4.63 -11.29
C VAL A 94 15.71 4.38 -11.39
N ALA A 95 16.12 3.13 -11.19
CA ALA A 95 17.54 2.75 -11.12
C ALA A 95 18.36 3.62 -10.16
N GLY A 96 17.75 4.09 -9.06
CA GLY A 96 18.39 4.94 -8.05
C GLY A 96 18.39 6.45 -8.34
N VAL A 97 17.90 6.88 -9.51
CA VAL A 97 17.76 8.32 -9.84
C VAL A 97 16.41 8.83 -9.36
N CYS A 98 16.42 9.86 -8.51
CA CYS A 98 15.21 10.47 -7.97
C CYS A 98 14.45 11.23 -9.07
N LEU A 99 13.18 10.89 -9.28
CA LEU A 99 12.38 11.53 -10.33
C LEU A 99 11.99 12.97 -9.96
N GLN A 100 11.84 13.27 -8.67
CA GLN A 100 11.52 14.62 -8.22
C GLN A 100 12.71 15.59 -8.37
N GLU A 101 13.95 15.09 -8.39
CA GLU A 101 15.11 15.93 -8.72
C GLU A 101 15.12 16.34 -10.20
N LEU A 102 14.63 15.46 -11.08
CA LEU A 102 14.50 15.76 -12.52
C LEU A 102 13.28 16.63 -12.81
N ASN A 103 12.17 16.40 -12.11
CA ASN A 103 10.95 17.18 -12.20
C ASN A 103 10.51 17.63 -10.79
N PRO A 104 10.97 18.81 -10.32
CA PRO A 104 10.60 19.33 -8.99
C PRO A 104 9.10 19.58 -8.81
N ALA A 105 8.37 19.79 -9.91
CA ALA A 105 6.92 19.98 -9.90
C ALA A 105 6.14 18.65 -9.83
N MET A 106 6.81 17.49 -9.87
CA MET A 106 6.19 16.18 -9.82
C MET A 106 5.20 16.04 -8.66
N GLY A 107 3.99 15.58 -8.96
CA GLY A 107 2.93 15.39 -7.98
C GLY A 107 2.17 16.66 -7.58
N THR A 108 2.60 17.84 -8.07
CA THR A 108 1.86 19.10 -7.93
C THR A 108 0.87 19.32 -9.09
N ASP A 109 -0.03 20.28 -8.94
CA ASP A 109 -0.98 20.64 -10.01
C ASP A 109 -0.29 21.38 -11.19
N ASN A 110 0.95 21.82 -11.00
CA ASN A 110 1.76 22.51 -12.02
C ASN A 110 2.67 21.54 -12.80
N ASP A 111 2.57 20.24 -12.56
CA ASP A 111 3.38 19.21 -13.21
C ASP A 111 3.02 19.11 -14.71
N PRO A 112 3.94 19.44 -15.65
CA PRO A 112 3.66 19.35 -17.08
C PRO A 112 3.38 17.92 -17.54
N GLU A 113 3.91 16.92 -16.82
CA GLU A 113 3.72 15.50 -17.13
C GLU A 113 2.52 14.90 -16.39
N ASN A 114 1.85 15.67 -15.52
CA ASN A 114 0.67 15.27 -14.75
C ASN A 114 0.83 13.91 -14.05
N TRP A 115 1.91 13.70 -13.31
CA TRP A 115 2.16 12.46 -12.56
C TRP A 115 1.09 12.16 -11.50
N LYS A 116 0.40 13.20 -11.01
CA LYS A 116 -0.73 13.07 -10.10
C LYS A 116 -1.84 12.17 -10.67
N GLU A 117 -1.99 12.11 -11.98
CA GLU A 117 -2.97 11.23 -12.63
C GLU A 117 -2.65 9.74 -12.42
N ILE A 118 -1.37 9.37 -12.32
CA ILE A 118 -0.98 7.98 -12.02
C ILE A 118 -1.50 7.60 -10.63
N HIS A 119 -1.36 8.47 -9.63
CA HIS A 119 -1.89 8.20 -8.30
C HIS A 119 -3.42 8.10 -8.32
N LYS A 120 -4.12 8.96 -9.06
CA LYS A 120 -5.57 8.83 -9.25
C LYS A 120 -5.97 7.50 -9.88
N GLN A 121 -5.22 7.00 -10.87
CA GLN A 121 -5.50 5.70 -11.48
C GLN A 121 -5.25 4.52 -10.54
N VAL A 122 -4.36 4.67 -9.55
CA VAL A 122 -4.20 3.65 -8.50
C VAL A 122 -5.44 3.58 -7.62
N VAL A 123 -5.97 4.74 -7.25
CA VAL A 123 -7.16 4.87 -6.39
C VAL A 123 -8.45 4.53 -7.12
N ALA A 124 -8.60 4.98 -8.37
CA ALA A 124 -9.73 4.68 -9.23
C ALA A 124 -9.77 3.17 -9.51
N ARG A 125 -10.81 2.53 -9.00
CA ARG A 125 -11.11 1.12 -9.21
C ARG A 125 -11.96 0.93 -10.46
#